data_AF-A0A542EER7-F1
#
_entry.id   AF-A0A542EER7-F1
#
_cell.length_a   1.000
_cell.length_b   1.000
_cell.length_c   1.000
_cell.angle_alpha   90.00
_cell.angle_beta   90.00
_cell.angle_gamma   90.00
#
_symmetry.space_group_name_H-M   'P 1'
#
loop_
_entity.id
_entity.type
_entity.pdbx_description
1 polymer ?
#
loop_
_entity_poly.entity_id
_entity_poly.type
_entity_poly.pdbx_seq_one_letter_code
_entity_poly.pdbx_strand_id
1 'polypeptide(L)'
;MAPAIARSWDLWKKVAHKDPAFGRPEVLCSSIPETKWESATVTTLDERIPEQIRRICGRDPLSSRTVTGGIVTARDSSWLLSWTVNRQPQFKAQDPGQVVVWVYALFSDVPGDYVKKSIQECTGEEIVQEWLYHMGVPVEEIPELAADGATCVPVMMPYVTSFFMPRKAGDRPDVVPEGAQNFAFIGQFAETSRDCIFTTEYSVRTGMEAAYSLVGIERAVREVWGSTYDVRALLDASARLRGGYPIKVPGPGRVRSTLVDRLDDNQIGRLLEQAGLLRG
;
A
#
# COMPACT_ATOMS: atom_id res chain seq x y z
N MET A 1 29.70 -3.12 5.01
CA MET A 1 29.25 -3.37 6.40
C MET A 1 27.96 -4.16 6.29
N ALA A 2 27.92 -5.43 6.73
CA ALA A 2 26.68 -6.20 6.66
C ALA A 2 25.60 -5.45 7.48
N PRO A 3 24.39 -5.24 6.95
CA PRO A 3 23.35 -4.57 7.72
C PRO A 3 23.15 -5.36 9.01
N ALA A 4 23.24 -4.67 10.15
CA ALA A 4 22.94 -5.29 11.43
C ALA A 4 21.58 -5.96 11.30
N ILE A 5 21.52 -7.29 11.47
CA ILE A 5 20.25 -8.01 11.39
C ILE A 5 19.33 -7.33 12.41
N ALA A 6 18.17 -6.86 11.94
CA ALA A 6 17.25 -6.14 12.81
C ALA A 6 16.93 -7.04 14.01
N ARG A 7 17.03 -6.51 15.23
CA ARG A 7 16.91 -7.29 16.49
C ARG A 7 15.60 -8.10 16.55
N SER A 8 14.55 -7.63 15.88
CA SER A 8 13.28 -8.35 15.71
C SER A 8 13.43 -9.66 14.93
N TRP A 9 14.16 -9.64 13.81
CA TRP A 9 14.43 -10.83 13.01
C TRP A 9 15.30 -11.84 13.77
N ASP A 10 16.33 -11.37 14.48
CA ASP A 10 17.16 -12.25 15.32
C ASP A 10 16.36 -12.91 16.44
N LEU A 11 15.45 -12.17 17.06
CA LEU A 11 14.54 -12.73 18.07
C LEU A 11 13.65 -13.81 17.45
N TRP A 12 12.99 -13.50 16.33
CA TRP A 12 12.10 -14.48 15.69
C TRP A 12 12.88 -15.73 15.26
N LYS A 13 14.06 -15.58 14.66
CA LYS A 13 14.94 -16.72 14.32
C LYS A 13 15.21 -17.59 15.55
N LYS A 14 15.64 -16.99 16.67
CA LYS A 14 15.91 -17.74 17.92
C LYS A 14 14.67 -18.45 18.48
N VAL A 15 13.49 -17.85 18.33
CA VAL A 15 12.22 -18.48 18.74
C VAL A 15 11.88 -19.63 17.79
N ALA A 16 11.94 -19.42 16.48
CA ALA A 16 11.65 -20.42 15.45
C ALA A 16 12.51 -21.70 15.54
N HIS A 17 13.73 -21.60 16.08
CA HIS A 17 14.58 -22.78 16.32
C HIS A 17 14.04 -23.72 17.42
N LYS A 18 13.13 -23.26 18.27
CA LYS A 18 12.59 -24.06 19.39
C LYS A 18 11.47 -24.98 18.95
N ASP A 19 10.68 -24.58 17.95
CA ASP A 19 9.54 -25.34 17.45
C ASP A 19 9.20 -24.91 16.01
N PRO A 20 8.98 -25.85 15.07
CA PRO A 20 8.59 -25.51 13.70
C PRO A 20 7.25 -24.76 13.59
N ALA A 21 6.36 -24.86 14.57
CA ALA A 21 5.10 -24.11 14.62
C ALA A 21 5.33 -22.58 14.79
N PHE A 22 6.55 -22.17 15.15
CA PHE A 22 6.89 -20.76 15.36
C PHE A 22 7.32 -20.03 14.07
N GLY A 23 7.12 -20.66 12.91
CA GLY A 23 7.32 -20.05 11.60
C GLY A 23 8.76 -20.12 11.08
N ARG A 24 9.00 -19.47 9.94
CA ARG A 24 10.26 -19.49 9.19
C ARG A 24 10.66 -18.06 8.77
N PRO A 25 11.19 -17.24 9.71
CA PRO A 25 11.52 -15.83 9.44
C PRO A 25 12.46 -15.63 8.24
N GLU A 26 13.34 -16.60 7.96
CA GLU A 26 14.30 -16.54 6.86
C GLU A 26 13.63 -16.36 5.49
N VAL A 27 12.40 -16.86 5.31
CA VAL A 27 11.62 -16.69 4.06
C VAL A 27 11.32 -15.21 3.79
N LEU A 28 11.22 -14.41 4.84
CA LEU A 28 10.71 -13.03 4.79
C LEU A 28 11.83 -11.98 4.92
N CYS A 29 12.96 -12.34 5.55
CA CYS A 29 14.01 -11.39 5.90
C CYS A 29 15.37 -11.63 5.22
N SER A 30 15.56 -12.71 4.45
CA SER A 30 16.89 -13.07 3.94
C SER A 30 17.24 -12.44 2.59
N SER A 31 16.25 -11.97 1.82
CA SER A 31 16.45 -11.38 0.49
C SER A 31 16.28 -9.86 0.50
N ILE A 32 17.21 -9.13 1.14
CA ILE A 32 17.16 -7.65 1.19
C ILE A 32 17.01 -6.99 -0.19
N PRO A 33 17.70 -7.44 -1.26
CA PRO A 33 17.52 -6.85 -2.58
C PRO A 33 16.07 -6.92 -3.11
N GLU A 34 15.31 -7.93 -2.71
CA GLU A 34 13.90 -8.13 -3.09
C GLU A 34 12.93 -7.42 -2.13
N THR A 35 13.37 -7.14 -0.90
CA THR A 35 12.51 -6.59 0.17
C THR A 35 12.73 -5.10 0.45
N LYS A 36 13.82 -4.52 -0.09
CA LYS A 36 14.17 -3.13 0.13
C LYS A 36 13.38 -2.21 -0.78
N TRP A 37 13.02 -1.07 -0.24
CA TRP A 37 12.53 0.07 -1.00
C TRP A 37 12.84 1.34 -0.20
N GLU A 38 13.26 2.39 -0.89
CA GLU A 38 13.51 3.72 -0.34
C GLU A 38 12.33 4.70 -0.39
N SER A 39 12.16 5.43 0.71
CA SER A 39 11.24 6.57 0.78
C SER A 39 12.00 7.80 1.24
N ALA A 40 11.45 8.97 0.98
CA ALA A 40 11.98 10.24 1.44
C ALA A 40 10.83 11.13 1.94
N THR A 41 11.15 11.94 2.95
CA THR A 41 10.24 13.01 3.40
C THR A 41 10.82 14.34 2.95
N VAL A 42 10.08 15.05 2.11
CA VAL A 42 10.44 16.37 1.59
C VAL A 42 9.62 17.43 2.32
N THR A 43 10.27 18.41 2.92
CA THR A 43 9.62 19.59 3.52
C THR A 43 9.94 20.81 2.67
N THR A 44 8.91 21.44 2.11
CA THR A 44 9.06 22.59 1.20
C THR A 44 9.44 23.85 1.96
N LEU A 45 10.40 24.61 1.44
CA LEU A 45 10.84 25.92 1.93
C LEU A 45 10.55 27.06 0.95
N ASP A 46 10.24 26.75 -0.31
CA ASP A 46 9.90 27.71 -1.36
C ASP A 46 8.46 27.49 -1.86
N GLU A 47 7.70 28.59 -2.02
CA GLU A 47 6.29 28.57 -2.43
C GLU A 47 6.04 28.04 -3.84
N ARG A 48 7.05 28.04 -4.71
CA ARG A 48 6.99 27.48 -6.07
C ARG A 48 6.67 25.98 -6.05
N ILE A 49 7.16 25.24 -5.06
CA ILE A 49 6.93 23.79 -4.95
C ILE A 49 5.47 23.49 -4.56
N PRO A 50 4.89 24.06 -3.48
CA PRO A 50 3.46 23.97 -3.20
C PRO A 50 2.57 24.44 -4.35
N GLU A 51 2.97 25.49 -5.09
CA GLU A 51 2.22 25.95 -6.26
C GLU A 51 2.20 24.88 -7.36
N GLN A 52 3.32 24.21 -7.62
CA GLN A 52 3.35 23.11 -8.59
C GLN A 52 2.50 21.91 -8.11
N ILE A 53 2.52 21.59 -6.82
CA ILE A 53 1.61 20.58 -6.23
C ILE A 53 0.14 20.96 -6.46
N ARG A 54 -0.22 22.23 -6.22
CA ARG A 54 -1.57 22.76 -6.44
C ARG A 54 -2.01 22.61 -7.89
N ARG A 55 -1.15 22.92 -8.85
CA ARG A 55 -1.42 22.77 -10.29
C ARG A 55 -1.74 21.31 -10.66
N ILE A 56 -1.04 20.35 -10.08
CA ILE A 56 -1.25 18.92 -10.36
C ILE A 56 -2.54 18.40 -9.70
N CYS A 57 -2.78 18.70 -8.42
CA CYS A 57 -3.90 18.11 -7.68
C CYS A 57 -5.19 18.94 -7.71
N GLY A 58 -5.13 20.19 -8.17
CA GLY A 58 -6.27 21.13 -8.23
C GLY A 58 -6.77 21.60 -6.87
N ARG A 59 -5.97 21.47 -5.80
CA ARG A 59 -6.35 21.81 -4.42
C ARG A 59 -5.21 22.56 -3.72
N ASP A 60 -5.57 23.50 -2.86
CA ASP A 60 -4.62 24.22 -2.03
C ASP A 60 -3.96 23.28 -0.99
N PRO A 61 -2.62 23.07 -1.05
CA PRO A 61 -1.89 22.21 -0.13
C PRO A 61 -1.97 22.64 1.34
N LEU A 62 -2.20 23.93 1.63
CA LEU A 62 -2.23 24.49 2.98
C LEU A 62 -3.66 24.64 3.54
N SER A 63 -4.67 24.19 2.80
CA SER A 63 -6.09 24.31 3.19
C SER A 63 -6.55 23.45 4.38
N SER A 64 -5.66 22.66 4.99
CA SER A 64 -5.97 21.64 6.01
C SER A 64 -6.95 20.54 5.55
N ARG A 65 -7.25 20.49 4.26
CA ARG A 65 -8.12 19.49 3.64
C ARG A 65 -7.29 18.52 2.80
N THR A 66 -7.98 17.62 2.12
CA THR A 66 -7.35 16.68 1.19
C THR A 66 -6.57 17.43 0.12
N VAL A 67 -5.31 17.06 -0.10
CA VAL A 67 -4.45 17.61 -1.16
C VAL A 67 -4.41 16.63 -2.33
N THR A 68 -3.50 15.65 -2.35
CA THR A 68 -3.44 14.66 -3.43
C THR A 68 -4.55 13.60 -3.32
N GLY A 69 -5.00 13.28 -2.10
CA GLY A 69 -6.05 12.27 -1.88
C GLY A 69 -5.55 10.83 -2.01
N GLY A 70 -4.25 10.63 -1.79
CA GLY A 70 -3.54 9.39 -2.08
C GLY A 70 -2.30 9.67 -2.90
N ILE A 71 -1.61 8.62 -3.32
CA ILE A 71 -0.38 8.76 -4.10
C ILE A 71 -0.68 9.23 -5.53
N VAL A 72 0.20 10.07 -6.04
CA VAL A 72 0.32 10.43 -7.46
C VAL A 72 1.54 9.69 -8.00
N THR A 73 1.35 8.90 -9.05
CA THR A 73 2.41 8.06 -9.64
C THR A 73 2.86 8.62 -10.99
N ALA A 74 4.15 8.88 -11.12
CA ALA A 74 4.79 9.17 -12.41
C ALA A 74 5.00 7.84 -13.14
N ARG A 75 4.03 7.45 -13.97
CA ARG A 75 3.97 6.10 -14.58
C ARG A 75 5.11 5.80 -15.54
N ASP A 76 5.70 6.84 -16.11
CA ASP A 76 6.82 6.81 -17.05
C ASP A 76 8.18 7.06 -16.38
N SER A 77 8.21 7.27 -15.06
CA SER A 77 9.47 7.39 -14.33
C SER A 77 10.20 6.04 -14.23
N SER A 78 11.51 6.07 -14.45
CA SER A 78 12.37 4.89 -14.34
C SER A 78 12.32 4.26 -12.95
N TRP A 79 12.19 5.08 -11.90
CA TRP A 79 12.04 4.64 -10.51
C TRP A 79 10.64 4.08 -10.17
N LEU A 80 9.67 4.24 -11.06
CA LEU A 80 8.24 4.12 -10.76
C LEU A 80 7.89 4.92 -9.48
N LEU A 81 8.33 6.18 -9.49
CA LEU A 81 8.22 7.13 -8.40
C LEU A 81 6.76 7.50 -8.15
N SER A 82 6.41 7.56 -6.88
CA SER A 82 5.13 8.10 -6.44
C SER A 82 5.32 9.01 -5.24
N TRP A 83 4.41 9.97 -5.11
CA TRP A 83 4.44 10.93 -4.01
C TRP A 83 3.04 11.22 -3.51
N THR A 84 2.91 11.68 -2.27
CA THR A 84 1.62 12.09 -1.70
C THR A 84 1.78 13.28 -0.78
N VAL A 85 0.75 14.11 -0.75
CA VAL A 85 0.58 15.17 0.24
C VAL A 85 -0.72 14.90 0.96
N ASN A 86 -0.59 14.56 2.23
CA ASN A 86 -1.73 14.43 3.13
C ASN A 86 -2.20 15.82 3.60
N ARG A 87 -3.23 15.85 4.45
CA ARG A 87 -3.73 17.10 5.05
C ARG A 87 -2.59 17.78 5.81
N GLN A 88 -2.36 19.06 5.54
CA GLN A 88 -1.33 19.85 6.23
C GLN A 88 -1.93 20.67 7.38
N PRO A 89 -1.20 20.85 8.51
CA PRO A 89 0.10 20.27 8.77
C PRO A 89 -0.01 18.77 9.12
N GLN A 90 0.94 17.96 8.65
CA GLN A 90 1.02 16.54 8.98
C GLN A 90 1.58 16.34 10.40
N PHE A 91 2.48 17.25 10.83
CA PHE A 91 3.04 17.26 12.18
C PHE A 91 2.55 18.48 12.96
N LYS A 92 2.21 18.30 14.24
CA LYS A 92 1.72 19.41 15.09
C LYS A 92 2.72 20.56 15.26
N ALA A 93 4.02 20.27 15.15
CA ALA A 93 5.11 21.23 15.30
C ALA A 93 5.65 21.75 13.97
N GLN A 94 5.02 21.39 12.84
CA GLN A 94 5.38 21.88 11.51
C GLN A 94 5.02 23.36 11.37
N ASP A 95 5.87 24.12 10.67
CA ASP A 95 5.57 25.53 10.40
C ASP A 95 4.35 25.66 9.46
N PRO A 96 3.42 26.60 9.70
CA PRO A 96 2.17 26.69 8.94
C PRO A 96 2.33 26.94 7.43
N GLY A 97 3.47 27.48 7.00
CA GLY A 97 3.78 27.73 5.58
C GLY A 97 4.41 26.54 4.85
N GLN A 98 4.78 25.47 5.56
CA GLN A 98 5.45 24.31 4.97
C GLN A 98 4.44 23.27 4.50
N VAL A 99 4.79 22.57 3.42
CA VAL A 99 4.12 21.34 2.99
C VAL A 99 5.09 20.18 3.17
N VAL A 100 4.64 19.13 3.85
CA VAL A 100 5.37 17.86 3.94
C VAL A 100 4.86 16.90 2.89
N VAL A 101 5.78 16.44 2.05
CA VAL A 101 5.56 15.48 0.99
C VAL A 101 6.25 14.17 1.35
N TRP A 102 5.57 13.05 1.13
CA TRP A 102 6.20 11.74 1.16
C TRP A 102 6.42 11.27 -0.27
N VAL A 103 7.67 10.93 -0.60
CA VAL A 103 8.12 10.49 -1.93
C VAL A 103 8.70 9.09 -1.79
N TYR A 104 8.53 8.26 -2.81
CA TYR A 104 9.05 6.90 -2.79
C TYR A 104 9.29 6.37 -4.21
N ALA A 105 10.19 5.39 -4.35
CA ALA A 105 10.44 4.68 -5.61
C ALA A 105 10.22 3.17 -5.48
N LEU A 106 9.41 2.57 -6.36
CA LEU A 106 9.20 1.12 -6.33
C LEU A 106 10.44 0.35 -6.81
N PHE A 107 11.20 0.92 -7.75
CA PHE A 107 12.47 0.37 -8.22
C PHE A 107 13.63 1.15 -7.63
N SER A 108 14.44 0.49 -6.79
CA SER A 108 15.50 1.15 -6.01
C SER A 108 16.90 1.05 -6.62
N ASP A 109 17.06 0.27 -7.69
CA ASP A 109 18.35 -0.10 -8.29
C ASP A 109 18.49 0.25 -9.78
N VAL A 110 17.60 1.09 -10.30
CA VAL A 110 17.63 1.58 -11.68
C VAL A 110 17.94 3.09 -11.71
N PRO A 111 18.72 3.58 -12.70
CA PRO A 111 18.99 5.01 -12.83
C PRO A 111 17.73 5.84 -13.05
N GLY A 112 17.67 7.04 -12.45
CA GLY A 112 16.61 8.02 -12.67
C GLY A 112 16.67 8.68 -14.06
N ASP A 113 15.60 9.36 -14.41
CA ASP A 113 15.41 10.04 -15.69
C ASP A 113 16.11 11.41 -15.73
N TYR A 114 16.29 12.07 -14.59
CA TYR A 114 17.02 13.32 -14.45
C TYR A 114 18.40 13.10 -13.83
N VAL A 115 18.47 12.52 -12.63
CA VAL A 115 19.74 12.43 -11.85
C VAL A 115 20.70 11.32 -12.30
N LYS A 116 20.25 10.39 -13.14
CA LYS A 116 21.07 9.28 -13.72
C LYS A 116 21.75 8.36 -12.70
N LYS A 117 21.27 8.36 -11.45
CA LYS A 117 21.66 7.44 -10.38
C LYS A 117 20.46 6.65 -9.88
N SER A 118 20.71 5.51 -9.23
CA SER A 118 19.63 4.83 -8.52
C SER A 118 19.25 5.60 -7.25
N ILE A 119 17.99 5.53 -6.82
CA ILE A 119 17.52 6.29 -5.65
C ILE A 119 18.36 6.00 -4.39
N GLN A 120 18.83 4.77 -4.23
CA GLN A 120 19.70 4.32 -3.13
C GLN A 120 21.11 4.93 -3.12
N GLU A 121 21.51 5.58 -4.21
CA GLU A 121 22.78 6.31 -4.36
C GLU A 121 22.56 7.82 -4.34
N CYS A 122 21.32 8.28 -4.18
CA CYS A 122 20.96 9.69 -4.17
C CYS A 122 21.02 10.28 -2.76
N THR A 123 21.45 11.53 -2.69
CA THR A 123 21.21 12.39 -1.54
C THR A 123 19.74 12.82 -1.52
N GLY A 124 19.30 13.43 -0.42
CA GLY A 124 17.95 14.01 -0.36
C GLY A 124 17.72 15.06 -1.45
N GLU A 125 18.72 15.90 -1.74
CA GLU A 125 18.65 16.92 -2.80
C GLU A 125 18.42 16.27 -4.17
N GLU A 126 19.17 15.22 -4.50
CA GLU A 126 19.03 14.53 -5.79
C GLU A 126 17.67 13.82 -5.93
N ILE A 127 17.10 13.31 -4.83
CA ILE A 127 15.72 12.78 -4.84
C ILE A 127 14.72 13.90 -5.15
N VAL A 128 14.92 15.09 -4.58
CA VAL A 128 14.07 16.26 -4.89
C VAL A 128 14.24 16.65 -6.36
N GLN A 129 15.45 16.65 -6.90
CA GLN A 129 15.67 16.96 -8.33
C GLN A 129 14.89 16.03 -9.26
N GLU A 130 14.98 14.71 -9.05
CA GLU A 130 14.24 13.72 -9.83
C GLU A 130 12.72 13.90 -9.67
N TRP A 131 12.25 14.14 -8.45
CA TRP A 131 10.83 14.36 -8.18
C TRP A 131 10.29 15.64 -8.85
N LEU A 132 11.02 16.76 -8.76
CA LEU A 132 10.63 18.03 -9.39
C LEU A 132 10.62 17.91 -10.93
N TYR A 133 11.55 17.14 -11.51
CA TYR A 133 11.54 16.82 -12.93
C TYR A 133 10.22 16.14 -13.35
N HIS A 134 9.81 15.09 -12.62
CA HIS A 134 8.53 14.38 -12.89
C HIS A 134 7.29 15.20 -12.54
N MET A 135 7.42 16.25 -11.74
CA MET A 135 6.36 17.25 -11.53
C MET A 135 6.25 18.28 -12.66
N GLY A 136 7.17 18.27 -13.63
CA GLY A 136 7.19 19.22 -14.74
C GLY A 136 7.69 20.61 -14.36
N VAL A 137 8.54 20.72 -13.34
CA VAL A 137 9.27 21.96 -13.03
C VAL A 137 10.27 22.25 -14.16
N PRO A 138 10.44 23.52 -14.60
CA PRO A 138 11.43 23.87 -15.62
C PRO A 138 12.83 23.39 -15.22
N VAL A 139 13.54 22.76 -16.16
CA VAL A 139 14.81 22.05 -15.89
C VAL A 139 15.88 22.97 -15.31
N GLU A 140 15.87 24.24 -15.71
CA GLU A 140 16.74 25.30 -15.24
C GLU A 140 16.50 25.72 -13.77
N GLU A 141 15.29 25.52 -13.24
CA GLU A 141 14.93 25.87 -11.86
C GLU A 141 15.19 24.69 -10.88
N ILE A 142 15.28 23.47 -11.38
CA ILE A 142 15.40 22.25 -10.56
C ILE A 142 16.60 22.28 -9.60
N PRO A 143 17.83 22.62 -10.03
CA PRO A 143 18.98 22.62 -9.13
C PRO A 143 18.83 23.58 -7.94
N GLU A 144 18.33 24.79 -8.18
CA GLU A 144 18.09 25.80 -7.14
C GLU A 144 16.98 25.35 -6.18
N LEU A 145 15.83 24.93 -6.72
CA LEU A 145 14.69 24.50 -5.92
C LEU A 145 14.99 23.26 -5.07
N ALA A 146 15.83 22.35 -5.57
CA ALA A 146 16.23 21.17 -4.82
C ALA A 146 17.20 21.51 -3.69
N ALA A 147 18.16 22.42 -3.92
CA ALA A 147 19.18 22.78 -2.94
C ALA A 147 18.63 23.69 -1.83
N ASP A 148 17.87 24.72 -2.21
CA ASP A 148 17.43 25.78 -1.29
C ASP A 148 15.91 25.75 -1.01
N GLY A 149 15.13 25.24 -1.96
CA GLY A 149 13.67 25.27 -1.90
C GLY A 149 13.01 24.11 -1.15
N ALA A 150 13.79 23.10 -0.73
CA ALA A 150 13.28 21.99 0.07
C ALA A 150 14.36 21.34 0.93
N THR A 151 13.95 20.73 2.04
CA THR A 151 14.77 19.78 2.78
C THR A 151 14.25 18.38 2.55
N CYS A 152 15.14 17.41 2.39
CA CYS A 152 14.76 16.04 2.10
C CYS A 152 15.54 15.06 2.97
N VAL A 153 14.80 14.19 3.67
CA VAL A 153 15.37 13.14 4.51
C VAL A 153 15.05 11.78 3.88
N PRO A 154 16.01 11.14 3.18
CA PRO A 154 15.85 9.79 2.65
C PRO A 154 15.95 8.73 3.74
N VAL A 155 15.24 7.61 3.55
CA VAL A 155 15.22 6.46 4.44
C VAL A 155 15.18 5.18 3.61
N MET A 156 16.32 4.49 3.54
CA MET A 156 16.42 3.13 3.02
C MET A 156 15.84 2.13 4.02
N MET A 157 14.81 1.38 3.60
CA MET A 157 14.15 0.38 4.45
C MET A 157 14.36 -1.02 3.88
N PRO A 158 15.30 -1.83 4.41
CA PRO A 158 15.69 -3.11 3.83
C PRO A 158 14.60 -4.20 3.88
N TYR A 159 13.55 -4.01 4.69
CA TYR A 159 12.51 -5.01 4.97
C TYR A 159 11.09 -4.49 4.73
N VAL A 160 10.93 -3.35 4.05
CA VAL A 160 9.61 -2.71 3.91
C VAL A 160 8.63 -3.60 3.16
N THR A 161 9.06 -4.32 2.11
CA THR A 161 8.20 -5.26 1.37
C THR A 161 8.33 -6.71 1.83
N SER A 162 9.01 -6.99 2.96
CA SER A 162 9.13 -8.34 3.54
C SER A 162 7.79 -9.02 3.79
N PHE A 163 6.73 -8.25 4.03
CA PHE A 163 5.36 -8.77 4.16
C PHE A 163 4.90 -9.55 2.92
N PHE A 164 5.33 -9.14 1.73
CA PHE A 164 4.85 -9.66 0.45
C PHE A 164 5.77 -10.72 -0.17
N MET A 165 6.82 -11.14 0.54
CA MET A 165 7.65 -12.25 0.09
C MET A 165 6.79 -13.51 -0.09
N PRO A 166 6.97 -14.26 -1.21
CA PRO A 166 6.28 -15.51 -1.41
C PRO A 166 6.49 -16.46 -0.23
N ARG A 167 5.39 -17.02 0.28
CA ARG A 167 5.37 -17.87 1.46
C ARG A 167 4.45 -19.06 1.26
N LYS A 168 4.59 -20.06 2.12
CA LYS A 168 3.67 -21.19 2.25
C LYS A 168 3.04 -21.24 3.65
N ALA A 169 2.03 -22.08 3.81
CA ALA A 169 1.46 -22.39 5.11
C ALA A 169 2.55 -22.87 6.08
N GLY A 170 2.55 -22.35 7.31
CA GLY A 170 3.56 -22.63 8.32
C GLY A 170 4.83 -21.76 8.24
N ASP A 171 5.00 -20.88 7.25
CA ASP A 171 6.10 -19.90 7.29
C ASP A 171 5.83 -18.76 8.28
N ARG A 172 4.56 -18.47 8.55
CA ARG A 172 4.12 -17.60 9.65
C ARG A 172 3.51 -18.47 10.76
N PRO A 173 3.79 -18.18 12.04
CA PRO A 173 3.17 -18.89 13.15
C PRO A 173 1.71 -18.47 13.32
N ASP A 174 0.84 -19.37 13.74
CA ASP A 174 -0.50 -19.01 14.19
C ASP A 174 -0.44 -17.98 15.33
N VAL A 175 -1.44 -17.11 15.43
CA VAL A 175 -1.51 -16.09 16.49
C VAL A 175 -1.32 -16.73 17.87
N VAL A 176 -2.01 -17.84 18.14
CA VAL A 176 -1.78 -18.68 19.31
C VAL A 176 -1.49 -20.10 18.81
N PRO A 177 -0.21 -20.52 18.80
CA PRO A 177 0.15 -21.88 18.39
C PRO A 177 -0.54 -22.95 19.23
N GLU A 178 -0.77 -24.13 18.64
CA GLU A 178 -1.36 -25.26 19.36
C GLU A 178 -0.58 -25.58 20.65
N GLY A 179 -1.30 -25.70 21.77
CA GLY A 179 -0.70 -25.96 23.08
C GLY A 179 -0.06 -24.76 23.77
N ALA A 180 -0.03 -23.58 23.16
CA ALA A 180 0.48 -22.37 23.81
C ALA A 180 -0.43 -21.97 25.00
N GLN A 181 0.17 -21.79 26.18
CA GLN A 181 -0.57 -21.47 27.42
C GLN A 181 -0.51 -20.00 27.79
N ASN A 182 0.60 -19.31 27.47
CA ASN A 182 0.90 -17.99 28.00
C ASN A 182 1.68 -17.08 27.04
N PHE A 183 1.69 -17.42 25.74
CA PHE A 183 2.36 -16.62 24.72
C PHE A 183 1.59 -16.66 23.40
N ALA A 184 1.82 -15.64 22.57
CA ALA A 184 1.21 -15.47 21.26
C ALA A 184 2.16 -14.73 20.32
N PHE A 185 1.95 -14.88 19.01
CA PHE A 185 2.56 -14.06 17.97
C PHE A 185 1.53 -13.05 17.46
N ILE A 186 1.90 -11.77 17.45
CA ILE A 186 1.01 -10.68 17.00
C ILE A 186 1.68 -9.84 15.93
N GLY A 187 0.87 -9.07 15.22
CA GLY A 187 1.31 -8.25 14.10
C GLY A 187 1.28 -9.00 12.78
N GLN A 188 1.83 -8.36 11.77
CA GLN A 188 1.58 -8.70 10.37
C GLN A 188 2.35 -9.94 9.89
N PHE A 189 3.23 -10.48 10.73
CA PHE A 189 3.96 -11.71 10.49
C PHE A 189 3.37 -12.93 11.21
N ALA A 190 2.29 -12.77 11.99
CA ALA A 190 1.49 -13.89 12.48
C ALA A 190 0.49 -14.35 11.41
N GLU A 191 0.06 -15.61 11.48
CA GLU A 191 -0.96 -16.19 10.63
C GLU A 191 -2.32 -16.10 11.34
N THR A 192 -3.27 -15.52 10.64
CA THR A 192 -4.71 -15.62 10.93
C THR A 192 -5.43 -15.85 9.60
N SER A 193 -6.75 -15.75 9.59
CA SER A 193 -7.65 -16.05 8.48
C SER A 193 -7.47 -15.13 7.24
N ARG A 194 -8.57 -14.78 6.56
CA ARG A 194 -8.60 -14.13 5.22
C ARG A 194 -8.11 -12.67 5.18
N ASP A 195 -7.54 -12.15 6.26
CA ASP A 195 -7.23 -10.72 6.38
C ASP A 195 -5.94 -10.34 5.62
N CYS A 196 -5.76 -9.05 5.35
CA CYS A 196 -4.67 -8.51 4.55
C CYS A 196 -3.61 -7.83 5.43
N ILE A 197 -2.36 -8.27 5.30
CA ILE A 197 -1.17 -7.59 5.83
C ILE A 197 -0.91 -6.27 5.08
N PHE A 198 0.14 -5.56 5.49
CA PHE A 198 0.40 -4.15 5.17
C PHE A 198 -0.74 -3.22 5.63
N THR A 199 -1.43 -3.60 6.70
CA THR A 199 -2.54 -2.83 7.28
C THR A 199 -2.43 -2.76 8.79
N THR A 200 -2.93 -1.66 9.34
CA THR A 200 -3.08 -1.51 10.80
C THR A 200 -4.14 -2.47 11.34
N GLU A 201 -5.19 -2.76 10.56
CA GLU A 201 -6.27 -3.70 10.92
C GLU A 201 -5.72 -5.08 11.28
N TYR A 202 -4.82 -5.65 10.46
CA TYR A 202 -4.23 -6.96 10.75
C TYR A 202 -3.47 -6.99 12.08
N SER A 203 -2.78 -5.89 12.40
CA SER A 203 -2.05 -5.75 13.67
C SER A 203 -3.00 -5.70 14.86
N VAL A 204 -4.13 -4.99 14.72
CA VAL A 204 -5.17 -4.92 15.75
C VAL A 204 -5.87 -6.28 15.90
N ARG A 205 -6.23 -6.93 14.80
CA ARG A 205 -6.88 -8.24 14.76
C ARG A 205 -6.06 -9.29 15.50
N THR A 206 -4.80 -9.47 15.12
CA THR A 206 -3.93 -10.49 15.72
C THR A 206 -3.73 -10.22 17.22
N GLY A 207 -3.62 -8.95 17.63
CA GLY A 207 -3.62 -8.59 19.06
C GLY A 207 -4.92 -8.95 19.78
N MET A 208 -6.07 -8.71 19.15
CA MET A 208 -7.38 -9.07 19.69
C MET A 208 -7.55 -10.58 19.82
N GLU A 209 -7.23 -11.35 18.78
CA GLU A 209 -7.30 -12.81 18.75
C GLU A 209 -6.41 -13.44 19.82
N ALA A 210 -5.18 -12.93 19.98
CA ALA A 210 -4.26 -13.37 21.03
C ALA A 210 -4.82 -13.14 22.44
N ALA A 211 -5.27 -11.91 22.73
CA ALA A 211 -5.82 -11.56 24.03
C ALA A 211 -7.08 -12.37 24.38
N TYR A 212 -7.97 -12.57 23.40
CA TYR A 212 -9.21 -13.29 23.61
C TYR A 212 -8.96 -14.77 23.89
N SER A 213 -8.05 -15.38 23.13
CA SER A 213 -7.72 -16.80 23.27
C SER A 213 -6.99 -17.10 24.57
N LEU A 214 -5.98 -16.30 24.94
CA LEU A 214 -5.15 -16.57 26.12
C LEU A 214 -5.82 -16.22 27.45
N VAL A 215 -6.70 -15.21 27.47
CA VAL A 215 -7.40 -14.77 28.69
C VAL A 215 -8.78 -15.45 28.84
N GLY A 216 -9.26 -16.15 27.81
CA GLY A 216 -10.56 -16.81 27.82
C GLY A 216 -11.73 -15.80 27.76
N ILE A 217 -11.61 -14.78 26.92
CA ILE A 217 -12.69 -13.79 26.75
C ILE A 217 -13.84 -14.45 25.97
N GLU A 218 -15.00 -14.60 26.62
CA GLU A 218 -16.22 -15.20 26.04
C GLU A 218 -16.98 -14.23 25.11
N ARG A 219 -16.27 -13.66 24.13
CA ARG A 219 -16.83 -12.80 23.09
C ARG A 219 -16.18 -13.15 21.76
N ALA A 220 -16.97 -13.22 20.69
CA ALA A 220 -16.39 -13.48 19.36
C ALA A 220 -15.59 -12.27 18.86
N VAL A 221 -14.41 -12.54 18.28
CA VAL A 221 -13.70 -11.59 17.42
C VAL A 221 -14.48 -11.45 16.11
N ARG A 222 -14.65 -10.21 15.62
CA ARG A 222 -15.36 -9.98 14.36
C ARG A 222 -14.58 -10.60 13.21
N GLU A 223 -15.26 -11.35 12.36
CA GLU A 223 -14.65 -11.88 11.13
C GLU A 223 -14.21 -10.77 10.17
N VAL A 224 -13.35 -11.13 9.22
CA VAL A 224 -13.01 -10.27 8.08
C VAL A 224 -14.27 -10.05 7.25
N TRP A 225 -14.52 -8.80 6.84
CA TRP A 225 -15.70 -8.44 6.06
C TRP A 225 -15.94 -9.42 4.89
N GLY A 226 -17.16 -9.96 4.82
CA GLY A 226 -17.54 -11.03 3.91
C GLY A 226 -17.82 -10.61 2.46
N SER A 227 -17.26 -9.48 1.98
CA SER A 227 -17.56 -8.97 0.63
C SER A 227 -17.31 -9.98 -0.48
N THR A 228 -16.33 -10.88 -0.33
CA THR A 228 -16.05 -11.94 -1.32
C THR A 228 -17.17 -12.98 -1.45
N TYR A 229 -18.09 -13.01 -0.48
CA TYR A 229 -19.25 -13.90 -0.45
C TYR A 229 -20.57 -13.16 -0.72
N ASP A 230 -20.54 -11.82 -0.79
CA ASP A 230 -21.70 -11.00 -1.13
C ASP A 230 -21.82 -10.88 -2.66
N VAL A 231 -22.84 -11.53 -3.22
CA VAL A 231 -23.13 -11.49 -4.67
C VAL A 231 -23.22 -10.06 -5.19
N ARG A 232 -23.76 -9.11 -4.42
CA ARG A 232 -23.88 -7.71 -4.84
C ARG A 232 -22.51 -7.08 -5.05
N ALA A 233 -21.59 -7.33 -4.11
CA ALA A 233 -20.22 -6.85 -4.22
C ALA A 233 -19.47 -7.50 -5.39
N LEU A 234 -19.73 -8.78 -5.68
CA LEU A 234 -19.14 -9.48 -6.83
C LEU A 234 -19.64 -8.92 -8.17
N LEU A 235 -20.92 -8.59 -8.26
CA LEU A 235 -21.51 -7.96 -9.46
C LEU A 235 -20.97 -6.53 -9.65
N ASP A 236 -20.93 -5.73 -8.59
CA ASP A 236 -20.34 -4.38 -8.61
C ASP A 236 -18.87 -4.42 -9.02
N ALA A 237 -18.09 -5.36 -8.48
CA ALA A 237 -16.70 -5.57 -8.86
C ALA A 237 -16.57 -5.94 -10.34
N SER A 238 -17.43 -6.84 -10.83
CA SER A 238 -17.46 -7.24 -12.24
C SER A 238 -17.76 -6.05 -13.16
N ALA A 239 -18.69 -5.17 -12.79
CA ALA A 239 -19.02 -3.98 -13.57
C ALA A 239 -17.84 -3.00 -13.63
N ARG A 240 -17.16 -2.77 -12.50
CA ARG A 240 -15.99 -1.89 -12.40
C ARG A 240 -14.79 -2.42 -13.18
N LEU A 241 -14.50 -3.72 -13.10
CA LEU A 241 -13.43 -4.36 -13.86
C LEU A 241 -13.66 -4.28 -15.38
N ARG A 242 -14.92 -4.18 -15.79
CA ARG A 242 -15.30 -3.98 -17.19
C ARG A 242 -15.35 -2.52 -17.61
N GLY A 243 -14.92 -1.57 -16.77
CA GLY A 243 -15.00 -0.13 -17.09
C GLY A 243 -16.43 0.37 -17.28
N GLY A 244 -17.41 -0.27 -16.64
CA GLY A 244 -18.84 0.07 -16.76
C GLY A 244 -19.51 -0.45 -18.04
N TYR A 245 -18.83 -1.23 -18.88
CA TYR A 245 -19.45 -1.82 -20.05
C TYR A 245 -20.32 -3.04 -19.69
N PRO A 246 -21.58 -3.10 -20.18
CA PRO A 246 -22.45 -4.24 -19.97
C PRO A 246 -21.83 -5.56 -20.44
N ILE A 247 -22.35 -6.67 -19.92
CA ILE A 247 -21.97 -8.00 -20.37
C ILE A 247 -22.42 -8.18 -21.82
N LYS A 248 -21.49 -8.60 -22.66
CA LYS A 248 -21.82 -9.08 -24.01
C LYS A 248 -22.18 -10.55 -23.87
N VAL A 249 -23.47 -10.87 -23.94
CA VAL A 249 -23.93 -12.26 -23.96
C VAL A 249 -23.48 -12.89 -25.29
N PRO A 250 -22.57 -13.89 -25.28
CA PRO A 250 -22.12 -14.54 -26.50
C PRO A 250 -23.22 -15.43 -27.09
N GLY A 251 -23.30 -15.52 -28.42
CA GLY A 251 -24.20 -16.43 -29.14
C GLY A 251 -25.12 -15.77 -30.18
N PRO A 252 -25.87 -16.57 -30.96
CA PRO A 252 -26.83 -16.06 -31.95
C PRO A 252 -27.91 -15.20 -31.29
N GLY A 253 -28.43 -14.18 -32.00
CA GLY A 253 -29.39 -13.21 -31.45
C GLY A 253 -30.61 -13.82 -30.75
N ARG A 254 -31.12 -14.96 -31.23
CA ARG A 254 -32.26 -15.69 -30.63
C ARG A 254 -31.92 -16.37 -29.29
N VAL A 255 -30.69 -16.87 -29.14
CA VAL A 255 -30.23 -17.47 -27.88
C VAL A 255 -30.04 -16.38 -26.83
N ARG A 256 -29.50 -15.23 -27.27
CA ARG A 256 -29.34 -14.05 -26.43
C ARG A 256 -30.67 -13.48 -25.94
N SER A 257 -31.66 -13.31 -26.82
CA SER A 257 -32.97 -12.78 -26.42
C SER A 257 -33.63 -13.71 -25.41
N THR A 258 -33.66 -15.03 -25.68
CA THR A 258 -34.26 -16.01 -24.76
C THR A 258 -33.59 -16.03 -23.37
N LEU A 259 -32.29 -15.76 -23.30
CA LEU A 259 -31.54 -15.67 -22.04
C LEU A 259 -31.87 -14.39 -21.27
N VAL A 260 -32.00 -13.26 -21.96
CA VAL A 260 -32.39 -11.98 -21.36
C VAL A 260 -33.84 -12.07 -20.89
N ASP A 261 -34.76 -12.56 -21.72
CA ASP A 261 -36.19 -12.72 -21.36
C ASP A 261 -36.36 -13.58 -20.08
N ARG A 262 -35.52 -14.60 -19.88
CA ARG A 262 -35.55 -15.43 -18.66
C ARG A 262 -34.99 -14.73 -17.42
N LEU A 263 -34.11 -13.74 -17.59
CA LEU A 263 -33.49 -12.98 -16.51
C LEU A 263 -34.38 -11.82 -16.09
N ASP A 264 -35.07 -11.17 -17.03
CA ASP A 264 -35.90 -9.98 -16.79
C ASP A 264 -37.01 -10.22 -15.75
N ASP A 265 -37.57 -11.42 -15.71
CA ASP A 265 -38.67 -11.77 -14.80
C ASP A 265 -38.22 -12.24 -13.40
N ASN A 266 -36.93 -12.14 -13.05
CA ASN A 266 -36.44 -12.63 -11.76
C ASN A 266 -35.42 -11.73 -11.04
N GLN A 267 -35.10 -12.10 -9.80
CA GLN A 267 -34.20 -11.33 -8.94
C GLN A 267 -32.76 -11.24 -9.48
N ILE A 268 -32.30 -12.24 -10.25
CA ILE A 268 -30.97 -12.25 -10.86
C ILE A 268 -30.87 -11.17 -11.93
N GLY A 269 -31.87 -11.03 -12.81
CA GLY A 269 -31.91 -9.96 -13.81
C GLY A 269 -31.88 -8.58 -13.16
N ARG A 270 -32.71 -8.35 -12.14
CA ARG A 270 -32.73 -7.08 -11.39
C ARG A 270 -31.38 -6.73 -10.76
N LEU A 271 -30.69 -7.71 -10.16
CA LEU A 271 -29.36 -7.48 -9.58
C LEU A 271 -28.31 -7.16 -10.65
N LEU A 272 -28.39 -7.81 -11.81
CA LEU A 272 -27.50 -7.53 -12.95
C LEU A 272 -27.76 -6.14 -13.55
N GLU A 273 -29.02 -5.72 -13.66
CA GLU A 273 -29.39 -4.37 -14.09
C GLU A 273 -28.91 -3.31 -13.09
N GLN A 274 -29.14 -3.51 -11.79
CA GLN A 274 -28.68 -2.59 -10.74
C GLN A 274 -27.16 -2.41 -10.74
N ALA A 275 -26.42 -3.49 -10.99
CA ALA A 275 -24.97 -3.44 -11.13
C ALA A 275 -24.50 -2.86 -12.48
N GLY A 276 -25.41 -2.54 -13.42
CA GLY A 276 -25.07 -2.04 -14.76
C GLY A 276 -24.49 -3.10 -15.71
N LEU A 277 -24.68 -4.38 -15.41
CA LEU A 277 -24.17 -5.51 -16.18
C LEU A 277 -25.12 -5.96 -17.29
N LEU A 278 -26.42 -5.69 -17.15
CA LEU A 278 -27.41 -5.81 -18.21
C LEU A 278 -27.95 -4.43 -18.60
N ARG A 279 -28.33 -4.27 -19.86
CA ARG A 279 -29.15 -3.14 -20.29
C ARG A 279 -30.60 -3.58 -20.17
N GLY A 280 -31.41 -2.80 -19.44
CA GLY A 280 -32.86 -2.83 -19.63
C GLY A 280 -33.28 -2.29 -20.99
#